data_AF-A0A0V8IPG2-F1
#
_entry.id   AF-A0A0V8IPG2-F1
#
_cell.length_a   1.000
_cell.length_b   1.000
_cell.length_c   1.000
_cell.angle_alpha   90.00
_cell.angle_beta   90.00
_cell.angle_gamma   90.00
#
_symmetry.space_group_name_H-M   'P 1'
#
loop_
_entity.id
_entity.type
_entity.pdbx_description
1 polymer ?
#
loop_
_entity_poly.entity_id
_entity_poly.type
_entity_poly.pdbx_seq_one_letter_code
_entity_poly.pdbx_strand_id
1 'polypeptide(L)' 'MTFETAESVTLKIWDRASTHHTLDAMIDELSSRHNAARSSISVTCSGPNTFTLSLNGSAPAL' A
#
# COMPACT_ATOMS: atom_id res chain seq x y z
N MET A 1 -24.62 -4.15 1.02
CA MET A 1 -23.53 -5.11 0.78
C MET A 1 -22.34 -4.29 0.34
N THR A 2 -21.61 -3.70 1.30
CA THR A 2 -20.50 -2.78 1.01
C THR A 2 -19.31 -3.63 0.61
N PHE A 3 -18.94 -3.54 -0.66
CA PHE A 3 -17.74 -4.15 -1.20
C PHE A 3 -16.55 -3.44 -0.55
N GLU A 4 -16.07 -3.99 0.56
CA GLU A 4 -14.70 -3.78 1.03
C GLU A 4 -13.78 -4.37 -0.04
N THR A 5 -13.56 -3.58 -1.08
CA THR A 5 -12.43 -3.75 -1.98
C THR A 5 -11.22 -3.55 -1.09
N ALA A 6 -10.56 -4.65 -0.71
CA ALA A 6 -9.35 -4.63 0.09
C ALA A 6 -8.22 -4.02 -0.77
N GLU A 7 -8.24 -2.69 -0.92
CA GLU A 7 -7.21 -1.88 -1.55
C GLU A 7 -6.03 -1.64 -0.62
N SER A 8 -5.98 -2.38 0.50
CA SER A 8 -4.99 -2.25 1.56
C SER A 8 -4.23 -3.56 1.74
N VAL A 9 -2.91 -3.52 1.60
CA VAL A 9 -2.01 -4.64 1.80
C VAL A 9 -1.17 -4.37 3.05
N THR A 10 -1.33 -5.21 4.07
CA THR A 10 -0.49 -5.15 5.27
C THR A 10 0.58 -6.21 5.18
N LEU A 11 1.84 -5.82 5.40
CA LEU A 11 2.96 -6.74 5.40
C LEU A 11 3.94 -6.47 6.55
N LYS A 12 4.62 -7.53 6.98
CA LYS A 12 5.61 -7.47 8.05
C LYS A 12 7.01 -7.58 7.47
N ILE A 13 7.78 -6.49 7.51
CA ILE A 13 9.16 -6.44 7.03
C ILE A 13 10.10 -6.52 8.23
N TRP A 14 10.75 -7.67 8.37
CA TRP A 14 11.73 -7.91 9.43
C TRP A 14 13.13 -7.38 9.06
N ASP A 15 13.46 -7.40 7.77
CA ASP A 15 14.73 -6.88 7.26
C ASP A 15 14.66 -5.37 6.97
N ARG A 16 15.29 -4.56 7.83
CA ARG A 16 15.28 -3.10 7.67
C ARG A 16 16.07 -2.63 6.45
N ALA A 17 17.09 -3.38 6.02
CA ALA A 17 17.89 -3.02 4.85
C ALA A 17 17.08 -3.11 3.55
N SER A 18 16.21 -4.13 3.44
CA SER A 18 15.35 -4.34 2.28
C SER A 18 13.99 -3.65 2.38
N THR A 19 13.69 -2.95 3.49
CA THR A 19 12.38 -2.32 3.69
C THR A 19 11.98 -1.39 2.56
N HIS A 20 12.90 -0.50 2.15
CA HIS A 20 12.63 0.41 1.03
C HIS A 20 12.42 -0.33 -0.29
N HIS A 21 13.22 -1.36 -0.57
CA HIS A 21 13.12 -2.17 -1.79
C HIS A 21 11.81 -2.97 -1.83
N THR A 22 11.43 -3.61 -0.72
CA THR A 22 10.18 -4.36 -0.60
C THR A 22 8.97 -3.43 -0.74
N LEU A 23 9.00 -2.26 -0.09
CA LEU A 23 7.93 -1.27 -0.26
C LEU A 23 7.84 -0.81 -1.72
N ASP A 24 8.97 -0.53 -2.39
CA ASP A 24 9.00 -0.14 -3.79
C ASP A 24 8.34 -1.17 -4.70
N ALA A 25 8.74 -2.44 -4.57
CA ALA A 25 8.18 -3.55 -5.34
C ALA A 25 6.68 -3.75 -5.09
N MET A 26 6.24 -3.63 -3.84
CA MET A 26 4.81 -3.75 -3.48
C MET A 26 3.99 -2.59 -4.03
N ILE A 27 4.54 -1.38 -4.03
CA ILE A 27 3.89 -0.21 -4.62
C ILE A 27 3.76 -0.40 -6.14
N ASP A 28 4.79 -0.92 -6.80
CA ASP A 28 4.76 -1.21 -8.24
C ASP A 28 3.74 -2.31 -8.58
N GLU A 29 3.72 -3.40 -7.80
CA GLU A 29 2.73 -4.47 -7.95
C GLU A 29 1.31 -3.94 -7.76
N LEU A 30 1.07 -3.17 -6.69
CA LEU A 30 -0.24 -2.58 -6.38
C LEU A 30 -0.66 -1.56 -7.44
N SER A 31 0.28 -0.74 -7.92
CA SER A 31 0.09 0.21 -9.02
C SER A 31 -0.33 -0.50 -10.31
N SER A 32 0.39 -1.55 -10.69
CA SER A 32 0.12 -2.34 -11.89
C SER A 32 -1.20 -3.10 -11.79
N ARG A 33 -1.46 -3.73 -10.65
CA ARG A 33 -2.66 -4.53 -10.39
C ARG A 33 -3.94 -3.68 -10.36
N HIS A 34 -3.87 -2.48 -9.81
CA HIS A 34 -5.02 -1.58 -9.69
C HIS A 34 -5.03 -0.47 -10.75
N ASN A 35 -4.07 -0.48 -11.69
CA ASN A 35 -3.84 0.60 -12.66
C ASN A 35 -3.87 2.00 -12.02
N ALA A 36 -3.31 2.10 -10.81
CA ALA A 36 -3.32 3.31 -10.01
C ALA A 36 -1.95 3.95 -10.05
N ALA A 37 -1.90 5.28 -10.02
CA ALA A 37 -0.63 5.98 -9.92
C ALA A 37 0.05 5.65 -8.59
N ARG A 38 1.37 5.49 -8.64
CA ARG A 38 2.21 5.33 -7.43
C ARG A 38 1.97 6.42 -6.38
N SER A 39 1.65 7.64 -6.82
CA SER A 39 1.28 8.76 -5.94
C SER A 39 -0.05 8.58 -5.21
N SER A 40 -0.92 7.68 -5.69
CA SER A 40 -2.19 7.34 -5.04
C SER A 40 -2.01 6.23 -4.00
N ILE A 41 -0.80 5.73 -3.76
CA ILE A 41 -0.55 4.67 -2.77
C ILE A 41 0.03 5.31 -1.51
N SER A 42 -0.69 5.17 -0.40
CA SER A 42 -0.25 5.60 0.93
C SER A 42 0.42 4.44 1.65
N VAL A 43 1.59 4.69 2.25
CA VAL A 43 2.28 3.71 3.09
C VAL A 43 2.21 4.16 4.54
N THR A 44 1.51 3.39 5.35
CA THR A 44 1.33 3.64 6.78
C THR A 44 2.17 2.64 7.58
N CYS A 45 3.02 3.14 8.48
CA CYS A 45 3.69 2.28 9.46
C CYS A 45 2.73 2.04 10.62
N SER A 46 2.06 0.89 10.64
CA SER A 46 1.06 0.55 11.66
C SER A 46 1.67 -0.07 12.93
N GLY A 47 2.95 -0.45 12.90
CA GLY A 47 3.61 -1.02 14.07
C GLY A 47 5.08 -1.35 13.85
N PRO A 48 5.77 -1.94 14.86
CA PRO A 48 7.13 -2.41 14.69
C PRO A 48 7.17 -3.42 13.54
N ASN A 49 7.95 -3.08 12.51
CA ASN A 49 8.13 -3.90 11.31
C ASN A 49 6.86 -4.12 10.49
N THR A 50 5.76 -3.40 10.73
CA THR A 50 4.48 -3.62 10.03
C THR A 50 4.10 -2.40 9.20
N PHE A 51 3.94 -2.62 7.91
CA PHE A 51 3.62 -1.59 6.93
C PHE A 51 2.33 -1.93 6.23
N THR A 52 1.44 -0.96 6.15
CA THR A 52 0.15 -1.04 5.48
C THR A 52 0.18 -0.12 4.29
N LEU A 53 0.21 -0.70 3.09
CA LEU A 53 0.03 0.05 1.86
C LEU A 53 -1.47 0.11 1.57
N SER A 54 -2.01 1.29 1.34
CA SER A 54 -3.41 1.47 0.97
C SER A 54 -3.47 2.34 -0.27
N LEU A 55 -4.28 1.96 -1.25
CA LEU A 55 -4.64 2.93 -2.29
C LEU A 55 -5.49 4.00 -1.63
N ASN A 56 -5.03 5.24 -1.74
CA ASN A 56 -5.89 6.40 -1.68
C ASN A 56 -6.73 6.35 -2.96
N GLY A 57 -7.71 5.46 -2.99
CA GLY A 57 -8.83 5.58 -3.90
C GLY A 57 -9.31 7.01 -3.76
N SER A 58 -9.33 7.74 -4.87
CA SER A 58 -9.82 9.12 -4.94
C SER A 58 -11.00 9.24 -3.99
N ALA A 59 -10.79 9.84 -2.81
CA ALA A 59 -11.90 10.28 -2.01
C ALA A 59 -12.72 11.13 -2.98
N PRO A 60 -14.01 10.85 -3.20
CA PRO A 60 -14.83 11.79 -3.97
C PRO A 60 -14.65 13.12 -3.25
N ALA A 61 -13.98 14.06 -3.91
CA ALA A 61 -13.81 15.40 -3.41
C ALA A 61 -15.22 15.91 -3.12
N LEU A 62 -15.54 16.07 -1.84
CA LEU A 62 -16.77 16.71 -1.36
C LEU A 62 -16.75 18.19 -1.75
#